data_AF-A0A819PK91-F1
#
_entry.id   AF-A0A819PK91-F1
#
_cell.length_a   1.000
_cell.length_b   1.000
_cell.length_c   1.000
_cell.angle_alpha   90.00
_cell.angle_beta   90.00
_cell.angle_gamma   90.00
#
_symmetry.space_group_name_H-M   'P 1'
#
loop_
_entity.id
_entity.type
_entity.pdbx_description
1 polymer ?
#
loop_
_entity_poly.entity_id
_entity_poly.type
_entity_poly.pdbx_seq_one_letter_code
_entity_poly.pdbx_strand_id
1 'polypeptide(L)'
;MRNGINIYEHEIGKKTTIPITVRQLEALIRIAESLAKMRLSSFVDEALRLFHVSTFASASSGNLTGIEGFITFDDQKEVTRIEKQIRRRFIIGSQVSELAIVQDFIQQNYSERTIYKVLHAMIRRGDIQYRIQHKILIRIR
;
A
#
# COMPACT_ATOMS: atom_id res chain seq x y z
N MET A 1 -22.10 8.66 15.73
CA MET A 1 -21.56 8.50 14.35
C MET A 1 -20.02 8.36 14.29
N ARG A 2 -19.30 8.43 15.42
CA ARG A 2 -17.88 8.03 15.57
C ARG A 2 -17.64 6.51 15.56
N ASN A 3 -18.70 5.70 15.51
CA ASN A 3 -18.61 4.29 15.88
C ASN A 3 -17.94 3.42 14.82
N GLY A 4 -18.12 3.67 13.52
CA GLY A 4 -17.52 2.84 12.48
C GLY A 4 -15.99 2.82 12.57
N ILE A 5 -15.38 4.01 12.62
CA ILE A 5 -13.91 4.16 12.72
C ILE A 5 -13.39 3.52 14.01
N ASN A 6 -14.08 3.72 15.14
CA ASN A 6 -13.70 3.15 16.44
C ASN A 6 -13.77 1.61 16.47
N ILE A 7 -14.73 1.01 15.75
CA ILE A 7 -14.89 -0.45 15.66
C ILE A 7 -13.68 -1.05 14.92
N TYR A 8 -13.31 -0.51 13.77
CA TYR A 8 -12.14 -0.98 13.02
C TYR A 8 -10.81 -0.65 13.73
N GLU A 9 -10.73 0.48 14.43
CA GLU A 9 -9.57 0.86 15.25
C GLU A 9 -9.38 -0.10 16.44
N HIS A 10 -10.48 -0.61 17.02
CA HIS A 10 -10.45 -1.67 18.04
C HIS A 10 -10.13 -3.05 17.45
N GLU A 11 -10.68 -3.41 16.28
CA GLU A 11 -10.43 -4.70 15.63
C GLU A 11 -8.99 -4.85 15.10
N ILE A 12 -8.40 -3.76 14.60
CA ILE A 12 -7.03 -3.74 14.06
C ILE A 12 -6.02 -3.38 15.17
N GLY A 13 -6.49 -2.89 16.33
CA GLY A 13 -5.69 -2.54 17.50
C GLY A 13 -4.70 -1.39 17.27
N LYS A 14 -4.79 -0.68 16.14
CA LYS A 14 -3.83 0.36 15.73
C LYS A 14 -4.51 1.49 14.97
N LYS A 15 -4.17 2.73 15.33
CA LYS A 15 -4.55 3.96 14.60
C LYS A 15 -3.94 3.97 13.20
N THR A 16 -4.71 3.60 12.19
CA THR A 16 -4.34 3.86 10.79
C THR A 16 -4.60 5.33 10.50
N THR A 17 -3.58 6.17 10.71
CA THR A 17 -3.68 7.59 10.33
C THR A 17 -3.44 7.67 8.83
N ILE A 18 -4.52 7.66 8.04
CA ILE A 18 -4.44 7.88 6.60
C ILE A 18 -4.11 9.36 6.39
N PRO A 19 -2.93 9.71 5.85
CA PRO A 19 -2.58 11.11 5.65
C PRO A 19 -3.52 11.75 4.63
N ILE A 20 -4.06 12.92 4.97
CA ILE A 20 -4.91 13.71 4.09
C ILE A 20 -4.03 14.75 3.38
N THR A 21 -4.15 14.81 2.06
CA THR A 21 -3.41 15.76 1.21
C THR A 21 -4.24 17.02 0.94
N VAL A 22 -3.58 18.14 0.64
CA VAL A 22 -4.25 19.41 0.26
C VAL A 22 -5.17 19.23 -0.95
N ARG A 23 -4.76 18.39 -1.92
CA ARG A 23 -5.59 18.06 -3.09
C ARG A 23 -6.87 17.32 -2.73
N GLN A 24 -6.84 16.45 -1.71
CA GLN A 24 -8.06 15.79 -1.21
C GLN A 24 -9.01 16.79 -0.54
N LEU A 25 -8.48 17.79 0.17
CA LEU A 25 -9.30 18.87 0.73
C LEU A 25 -9.94 19.72 -0.37
N GLU A 26 -9.20 20.06 -1.42
CA GLU A 26 -9.75 20.79 -2.58
C GLU A 26 -10.83 19.97 -3.30
N ALA A 27 -10.62 18.66 -3.48
CA ALA A 27 -11.63 17.77 -4.06
C ALA A 27 -12.91 17.71 -3.21
N LEU A 28 -12.78 17.68 -1.89
CA LEU A 28 -13.91 17.71 -0.96
C LEU A 28 -14.73 19.00 -1.13
N ILE A 29 -14.06 20.15 -1.22
CA ILE A 29 -14.71 21.45 -1.46
C ILE A 29 -15.46 21.43 -2.81
N ARG A 30 -14.85 20.93 -3.89
CA ARG A 30 -15.49 20.83 -5.21
C ARG A 30 -16.73 19.94 -5.21
N ILE A 31 -16.69 18.81 -4.47
CA ILE A 31 -17.85 17.91 -4.32
C ILE A 31 -18.96 18.61 -3.52
N ALA A 32 -18.61 19.27 -2.41
CA ALA A 32 -19.56 20.03 -1.61
C ALA A 32 -20.25 21.12 -2.42
N GLU A 33 -19.49 21.89 -3.20
CA GLU A 33 -20.01 22.94 -4.07
C GLU A 33 -20.92 22.39 -5.17
N SER A 34 -20.56 21.25 -5.77
CA SER A 34 -21.38 20.58 -6.78
C SER A 34 -22.71 20.08 -6.20
N LEU A 35 -22.70 19.51 -4.99
CA LEU A 35 -23.91 19.09 -4.29
C LEU A 35 -24.80 20.28 -3.91
N ALA A 36 -24.19 21.38 -3.44
CA ALA A 36 -24.89 22.61 -3.12
C ALA A 36 -25.58 23.21 -4.36
N LYS A 37 -24.89 23.22 -5.51
CA LYS A 37 -25.45 23.65 -6.80
C LYS A 37 -26.64 22.80 -7.24
N MET A 38 -26.53 21.47 -7.14
CA MET A 38 -27.62 20.55 -7.52
C MET A 38 -28.85 20.67 -6.62
N ARG A 39 -28.64 20.91 -5.32
CA ARG A 39 -29.73 20.99 -4.33
C ARG A 39 -30.24 22.41 -4.08
N LEU A 40 -29.66 23.42 -4.73
CA LEU A 40 -29.94 24.85 -4.47
C LEU A 40 -29.95 25.19 -2.97
N SER A 41 -29.07 24.54 -2.19
CA SER A 41 -29.00 24.68 -0.73
C SER A 41 -27.55 24.63 -0.26
N SER A 42 -27.25 25.28 0.87
CA SER A 42 -25.89 25.46 1.38
C SER A 42 -25.36 24.26 2.19
N PHE A 43 -25.98 23.08 2.11
CA PHE A 43 -25.72 21.99 3.05
C PHE A 43 -24.56 21.09 2.61
N VAL A 44 -23.55 20.95 3.47
CA VAL A 44 -22.24 20.35 3.15
C VAL A 44 -22.03 18.95 3.78
N ASP A 45 -22.87 18.53 4.72
CA ASP A 45 -22.61 17.32 5.52
C ASP A 45 -22.55 16.03 4.68
N GLU A 46 -23.26 15.99 3.55
CA GLU A 46 -23.25 14.82 2.66
C GLU A 46 -21.89 14.63 1.97
N ALA A 47 -21.18 15.72 1.65
CA ALA A 47 -19.85 15.64 1.05
C ALA A 47 -18.82 15.03 2.03
N LEU A 48 -18.89 15.42 3.31
CA LEU A 48 -18.08 14.83 4.37
C LEU A 48 -18.39 13.35 4.56
N ARG A 49 -19.67 12.97 4.56
CA ARG A 49 -20.09 11.57 4.64
C ARG A 49 -19.51 10.73 3.50
N LEU A 50 -19.64 11.20 2.25
CA LEU A 50 -19.10 10.53 1.07
C LEU A 50 -17.57 10.40 1.13
N PHE A 51 -16.89 11.46 1.57
CA PHE A 51 -15.43 11.44 1.74
C PHE A 51 -14.99 10.40 2.78
N HIS A 52 -15.67 10.31 3.93
CA HIS A 52 -15.34 9.33 4.96
C HIS A 52 -15.53 7.89 4.48
N VAL A 53 -16.65 7.58 3.81
CA VAL A 53 -16.92 6.24 3.27
C VAL A 53 -15.88 5.86 2.21
N SER A 54 -15.54 6.78 1.30
CA SER A 54 -14.55 6.55 0.24
C SER A 54 -13.14 6.34 0.80
N THR A 55 -12.73 7.17 1.77
CA THR A 55 -11.42 7.08 2.43
C THR A 55 -11.30 5.75 3.19
N PHE A 56 -12.35 5.37 3.91
CA PHE A 56 -12.40 4.11 4.65
C PHE A 56 -12.33 2.89 3.72
N ALA A 57 -13.19 2.84 2.68
CA ALA A 57 -13.19 1.75 1.72
C ALA A 57 -11.84 1.59 1.00
N SER A 58 -11.15 2.70 0.71
CA SER A 58 -9.83 2.69 0.07
C SER A 58 -8.73 2.16 1.00
N ALA A 59 -8.83 2.45 2.30
CA ALA A 59 -7.89 1.95 3.30
C ALA A 59 -8.09 0.47 3.60
N SER A 60 -9.34 0.02 3.77
CA SER A 60 -9.66 -1.39 4.06
C SER A 60 -9.41 -2.31 2.86
N SER A 61 -9.61 -1.83 1.63
CA SER A 61 -9.38 -2.63 0.41
C SER A 61 -7.90 -2.81 0.08
N GLY A 62 -7.00 -2.07 0.74
CA GLY A 62 -5.58 -2.08 0.40
C GLY A 62 -5.26 -1.41 -0.94
N ASN A 63 -6.20 -0.68 -1.56
CA ASN A 63 -5.95 0.08 -2.79
C ASN A 63 -4.87 1.18 -2.61
N LEU A 64 -4.61 1.57 -1.35
CA LEU A 64 -3.54 2.49 -1.00
C LEU A 64 -2.16 1.81 -0.89
N THR A 65 -2.09 0.47 -0.92
CA THR A 65 -0.83 -0.29 -0.81
C THR A 65 0.03 -0.12 -2.05
N GLY A 66 0.96 0.84 -2.01
CA GLY A 66 1.86 1.13 -3.14
C GLY A 66 1.91 2.59 -3.55
N ILE A 67 1.00 3.43 -3.04
CA ILE A 67 1.08 4.88 -3.19
C ILE A 67 2.05 5.41 -2.14
N GLU A 68 3.08 6.15 -2.56
CA GLU A 68 4.03 6.79 -1.66
C GLU A 68 3.28 7.69 -0.66
N GLY A 69 3.58 7.54 0.63
CA GLY A 69 2.90 8.26 1.71
C GLY A 69 1.75 7.51 2.40
N PHE A 70 1.20 6.43 1.82
CA PHE A 70 0.09 5.67 2.43
C PHE A 70 0.49 4.28 2.94
N ILE A 71 1.79 3.97 2.94
CA ILE A 71 2.32 2.71 3.47
C ILE A 71 2.28 2.79 5.00
N THR A 72 1.66 1.80 5.66
CA THR A 72 1.67 1.78 7.13
C THR A 72 3.09 1.56 7.65
N PHE A 73 3.38 2.04 8.86
CA PHE A 73 4.71 1.87 9.46
C PHE A 73 5.10 0.39 9.61
N ASP A 74 4.12 -0.48 9.84
CA ASP A 74 4.35 -1.92 9.94
C ASP A 74 4.61 -2.55 8.56
N ASP A 75 3.87 -2.17 7.52
CA ASP A 75 4.18 -2.61 6.14
C ASP A 75 5.59 -2.18 5.74
N GLN A 76 6.02 -0.99 6.14
CA GLN A 76 7.36 -0.49 5.83
C GLN A 76 8.45 -1.32 6.55
N LYS A 77 8.20 -1.76 7.78
CA LYS A 77 9.10 -2.65 8.53
C LYS A 77 9.18 -4.03 7.89
N GLU A 78 8.04 -4.61 7.48
CA GLU A 78 8.01 -5.90 6.80
C GLU A 78 8.77 -5.86 5.47
N VAL A 79 8.51 -4.83 4.66
CA VAL A 79 9.23 -4.58 3.39
C VAL A 79 10.74 -4.51 3.65
N THR A 80 11.17 -3.73 4.65
CA THR A 80 12.60 -3.58 4.98
C THR A 80 13.22 -4.91 5.47
N ARG A 81 12.45 -5.72 6.21
CA ARG A 81 12.89 -7.03 6.72
C ARG A 81 13.09 -8.03 5.58
N ILE A 82 12.13 -8.12 4.67
CA ILE A 82 12.21 -8.98 3.47
C ILE A 82 13.40 -8.54 2.60
N GLU A 83 13.54 -7.24 2.33
CA GLU A 83 14.65 -6.70 1.53
C GLU A 83 16.02 -7.04 2.13
N LYS A 84 16.16 -6.97 3.46
CA LYS A 84 17.39 -7.35 4.17
C LYS A 84 17.66 -8.85 4.10
N GLN A 85 16.64 -9.69 4.17
CA GLN A 85 16.79 -11.15 4.03
C GLN A 85 17.20 -11.54 2.60
N ILE A 86 16.58 -10.94 1.58
CA ILE A 86 16.93 -11.14 0.17
C ILE A 86 18.41 -10.76 -0.04
N ARG A 87 18.84 -9.57 0.38
CA ARG A 87 20.25 -9.16 0.26
C ARG A 87 21.25 -10.04 1.02
N ARG A 88 20.82 -10.73 2.09
CA ARG A 88 21.70 -11.64 2.84
C ARG A 88 21.81 -13.02 2.19
N ARG A 89 20.71 -13.54 1.63
CA ARG A 89 20.67 -14.88 1.02
C ARG A 89 21.22 -14.91 -0.39
N PHE A 90 20.93 -13.89 -1.20
CA PHE A 90 21.37 -13.84 -2.60
C PHE A 90 22.66 -13.05 -2.71
N ILE A 91 23.77 -13.73 -2.98
CA ILE A 91 25.05 -13.09 -3.22
C ILE A 91 24.99 -12.39 -4.59
N ILE A 92 25.77 -11.33 -4.80
CA ILE A 92 25.91 -10.66 -6.10
C ILE A 92 26.34 -11.69 -7.15
N GLY A 93 25.63 -11.72 -8.29
CA GLY A 93 25.84 -12.67 -9.37
C GLY A 93 25.06 -14.00 -9.26
N SER A 94 24.43 -14.28 -8.11
CA SER A 94 23.58 -15.48 -7.97
C SER A 94 22.31 -15.39 -8.81
N GLN A 95 21.89 -16.53 -9.35
CA GLN A 95 20.69 -16.68 -10.19
C GLN A 95 19.70 -17.57 -9.47
N VAL A 96 18.48 -17.09 -9.25
CA VAL A 96 17.41 -17.86 -8.57
C VAL A 96 16.09 -17.62 -9.27
N SER A 97 15.23 -18.65 -9.31
CA SER A 97 13.89 -18.51 -9.89
C SER A 97 13.00 -17.67 -8.98
N GLU A 98 12.20 -16.79 -9.58
CA GLU A 98 11.25 -15.94 -8.83
C GLU A 98 10.29 -16.78 -7.99
N LEU A 99 9.79 -17.88 -8.55
CA LEU A 99 8.89 -18.81 -7.87
C LEU A 99 9.50 -19.43 -6.61
N ALA A 100 10.79 -19.79 -6.64
CA ALA A 100 11.44 -20.35 -5.46
C ALA A 100 11.57 -19.30 -4.35
N ILE A 101 11.90 -18.06 -4.70
CA ILE A 101 11.93 -16.95 -3.73
C ILE A 101 10.55 -16.76 -3.13
N VAL A 102 9.50 -16.64 -3.95
CA VAL A 102 8.14 -16.41 -3.47
C VAL A 102 7.70 -17.53 -2.54
N GLN A 103 7.91 -18.80 -2.89
CA GLN A 103 7.56 -19.94 -2.04
C GLN A 103 8.33 -19.95 -0.71
N ASP A 104 9.63 -19.67 -0.72
CA ASP A 104 10.46 -19.63 0.50
C ASP A 104 9.99 -18.58 1.51
N PHE A 105 9.53 -17.43 1.01
CA PHE A 105 9.03 -16.34 1.86
C PHE A 105 7.57 -16.57 2.27
N ILE A 106 6.76 -17.23 1.45
CA ILE A 106 5.41 -17.69 1.85
C ILE A 106 5.51 -18.69 3.01
N GLN A 107 6.46 -19.63 2.97
CA GLN A 107 6.69 -20.57 4.08
C GLN A 107 7.10 -19.87 5.39
N GLN A 108 7.67 -18.66 5.30
CA GLN A 108 8.02 -17.83 6.46
C GLN A 108 6.86 -16.94 6.94
N ASN A 109 5.63 -17.18 6.44
CA ASN A 109 4.41 -16.41 6.73
C ASN A 109 4.44 -14.94 6.25
N TYR A 110 5.20 -14.62 5.20
CA TYR A 110 5.10 -13.31 4.57
C TYR A 110 3.96 -13.28 3.53
N SER A 111 3.27 -12.14 3.44
CA SER A 111 2.25 -11.93 2.42
C SER A 111 2.87 -11.90 1.02
N GLU A 112 2.27 -12.67 0.10
CA GLU A 112 2.69 -12.75 -1.30
C GLU A 112 2.74 -11.37 -1.97
N ARG A 113 1.75 -10.51 -1.69
CA ARG A 113 1.71 -9.14 -2.21
C ARG A 113 2.92 -8.30 -1.78
N THR A 114 3.33 -8.44 -0.52
CA THR A 114 4.49 -7.72 0.03
C THR A 114 5.79 -8.20 -0.60
N ILE A 115 5.91 -9.50 -0.87
CA ILE A 115 7.09 -10.09 -1.53
C ILE A 115 7.24 -9.53 -2.96
N TYR A 116 6.19 -9.57 -3.78
CA TYR A 116 6.23 -9.00 -5.14
C TYR A 116 6.52 -7.50 -5.12
N LYS A 117 5.97 -6.75 -4.16
CA LYS A 117 6.25 -5.32 -4.00
C LYS A 117 7.73 -5.06 -3.75
N VAL A 118 8.37 -5.85 -2.90
CA VAL A 118 9.82 -5.76 -2.61
C VAL A 118 10.63 -6.11 -3.86
N LEU A 119 10.31 -7.21 -4.54
CA LEU A 119 11.00 -7.64 -5.76
C LEU A 119 10.92 -6.55 -6.84
N HIS A 120 9.74 -6.02 -7.13
CA HIS A 120 9.57 -4.93 -8.09
C HIS A 120 10.34 -3.67 -7.68
N ALA A 121 10.38 -3.33 -6.39
CA ALA A 121 11.17 -2.19 -5.91
C ALA A 121 12.68 -2.41 -6.13
N MET A 122 13.19 -3.60 -5.84
CA MET A 122 14.60 -3.95 -6.07
C MET A 122 14.96 -3.97 -7.57
N ILE A 123 14.05 -4.43 -8.43
CA ILE A 123 14.23 -4.40 -9.88
C ILE A 123 14.26 -2.97 -10.41
N ARG A 124 13.34 -2.11 -9.94
CA ARG A 124 13.33 -0.68 -10.33
C ARG A 124 14.60 0.05 -9.89
N ARG A 125 15.19 -0.33 -8.75
CA ARG A 125 16.47 0.21 -8.27
C ARG A 125 17.69 -0.35 -9.02
N GLY A 126 17.53 -1.45 -9.75
CA GLY A 126 18.62 -2.12 -10.46
C GLY A 126 19.45 -3.05 -9.58
N ASP A 127 18.98 -3.41 -8.39
CA ASP A 127 19.66 -4.38 -7.51
C ASP A 127 19.53 -5.81 -8.07
N ILE A 128 18.39 -6.10 -8.71
CA ILE A 128 18.04 -7.40 -9.29
C ILE A 128 17.55 -7.19 -10.72
N GLN A 129 17.88 -8.11 -11.63
CA GLN A 129 17.42 -8.09 -13.02
C GLN A 129 16.77 -9.41 -13.42
N TYR A 130 15.71 -9.32 -14.23
CA TYR A 130 15.12 -10.48 -14.87
C TYR A 130 16.01 -11.03 -15.99
N ARG A 131 16.12 -12.35 -16.05
CA ARG A 131 16.70 -13.11 -17.16
C ARG A 131 15.77 -14.24 -17.56
N ILE A 132 15.91 -14.66 -18.82
CA ILE A 132 15.15 -15.78 -19.44
C ILE A 132 13.65 -15.61 -19.23
N GLN A 133 13.03 -14.74 -20.05
CA GLN A 133 11.57 -14.54 -20.07
C GLN A 133 10.95 -14.32 -18.68
N HIS A 134 11.58 -13.50 -17.84
CA HIS A 134 11.14 -13.17 -16.47
C HIS A 134 11.10 -14.35 -15.47
N LYS A 135 11.67 -15.51 -15.79
CA LYS A 135 11.64 -16.68 -14.87
C LYS A 135 12.77 -16.66 -13.83
N ILE A 136 13.89 -16.02 -14.15
CA ILE A 136 15.10 -16.03 -13.32
C ILE A 136 15.45 -14.60 -12.91
N LEU A 137 15.79 -14.43 -11.64
CA LEU A 137 16.28 -13.20 -11.06
C LEU A 137 17.78 -13.32 -10.83
N ILE A 138 18.54 -12.33 -11.28
CA ILE A 138 19.99 -12.23 -11.06
C ILE A 138 20.26 -10.98 -10.24
N ARG A 139 21.01 -11.13 -9.14
CA ARG A 139 21.46 -9.99 -8.35
C ARG A 139 22.66 -9.33 -8.99
N ILE A 140 22.59 -8.02 -9.25
CA ILE A 140 23.65 -7.25 -9.91
C ILE A 140 24.44 -6.40 -8.91
N ARG A 141 23.80 -5.91 -7.84
CA ARG A 141 24.39 -5.05 -6.78
C ARG A 141 23.97 -5.49 -5.39
#